data_AF-A0A7Z9MLB4-F1
#
_entry.id   AF-A0A7Z9MLB4-F1
#
_cell.length_a   1.000
_cell.length_b   1.000
_cell.length_c   1.000
_cell.angle_alpha   90.00
_cell.angle_beta   90.00
_cell.angle_gamma   90.00
#
_symmetry.space_group_name_H-M   'P 1'
#
loop_
_entity.id
_entity.type
_entity.pdbx_description
1 polymer ?
#
loop_
_entity_poly.entity_id
_entity_poly.type
_entity_poly.pdbx_seq_one_letter_code
_entity_poly.pdbx_strand_id
1 'polypeptide(L)'
;MLGRVDAGIEHTRSSNMDVMEKAELIGAELTEREQQVLEAVVRTYVETAEPTGSRTVSQSFDFGISPATVRKTMGHLEDKGYLFHPHTSAGRVPTDLAYRFFVDRLMAPQRLTGAERTNLQRQLDSIGTSVVERLVMKATRALPRLVHSYHSHHRS
;
A
#
# COMPACT_ATOMS: atom_id res chain seq x y z
N MET A 1 26.50 -9.93 52.56
CA MET A 1 27.22 -10.47 51.40
C MET A 1 26.22 -11.18 50.51
N LEU A 2 26.12 -10.76 49.23
CA LEU A 2 25.56 -11.46 48.05
C LEU A 2 24.14 -12.06 48.17
N GLY A 3 23.18 -11.83 47.28
CA GLY A 3 23.16 -11.22 45.97
C GLY A 3 22.06 -11.88 45.11
N ARG A 4 21.66 -11.14 44.07
CA ARG A 4 21.04 -11.58 42.80
C ARG A 4 19.51 -11.73 42.70
N VAL A 5 19.01 -10.98 41.69
CA VAL A 5 17.98 -11.26 40.67
C VAL A 5 16.56 -11.49 41.20
N ASP A 6 15.53 -10.73 40.79
CA ASP A 6 15.11 -10.52 39.40
C ASP A 6 14.66 -9.08 39.12
N ALA A 7 15.32 -8.47 38.13
CA ALA A 7 14.83 -7.31 37.41
C ALA A 7 14.44 -7.80 36.01
N GLY A 8 13.15 -7.80 35.71
CA GLY A 8 12.68 -8.16 34.37
C GLY A 8 11.20 -8.49 34.37
N ILE A 9 10.38 -7.51 34.03
CA ILE A 9 9.23 -7.55 33.09
C ILE A 9 8.49 -6.21 33.26
N GLU A 10 9.09 -5.12 32.79
CA GLU A 10 8.39 -3.83 32.59
C GLU A 10 8.90 -3.12 31.32
N HIS A 11 9.06 -3.85 30.22
CA HIS A 11 9.53 -3.24 28.95
C HIS A 11 8.63 -3.50 27.74
N THR A 12 7.42 -4.03 27.92
CA THR A 12 6.52 -4.37 26.79
C THR A 12 5.22 -3.57 26.74
N ARG A 13 5.06 -2.51 27.57
CA ARG A 13 3.89 -1.61 27.48
C ARG A 13 4.18 -0.27 26.80
N SER A 14 5.40 0.26 26.90
CA SER A 14 5.75 1.56 26.33
C SER A 14 5.86 1.54 24.81
N SER A 15 6.32 0.42 24.23
CA SER A 15 6.51 0.32 22.77
C SER A 15 5.23 0.28 21.95
N ASN A 16 4.07 -0.13 22.50
CA ASN A 16 2.80 -0.12 21.78
C ASN A 16 2.03 1.20 21.93
N MET A 17 2.28 1.94 23.01
CA MET A 17 1.69 3.28 23.20
C MET A 17 2.32 4.32 22.28
N ASP A 18 3.61 4.15 21.94
CA ASP A 18 4.35 5.04 21.03
C ASP A 18 3.90 4.88 19.56
N VAL A 19 3.44 3.68 19.15
CA VAL A 19 2.89 3.46 17.79
C VAL A 19 1.47 4.03 17.66
N MET A 20 0.68 4.01 18.75
CA MET A 20 -0.66 4.61 18.77
C MET A 20 -0.62 6.14 18.88
N GLU A 21 0.30 6.70 19.67
CA GLU A 21 0.49 8.16 19.78
C GLU A 21 0.92 8.75 18.42
N LYS A 22 1.78 8.04 17.68
CA LYS A 22 2.15 8.45 16.32
C LYS A 22 1.01 8.29 15.31
N ALA A 23 0.06 7.36 15.54
CA ALA A 23 -1.14 7.17 14.73
C ALA A 23 -2.18 8.28 14.93
N GLU A 24 -2.25 8.83 16.14
CA GLU A 24 -3.11 9.96 16.49
C GLU A 24 -2.56 11.30 15.97
N LEU A 25 -1.25 11.38 15.69
CA LEU A 25 -0.63 12.49 14.95
C LEU A 25 -0.86 12.44 13.42
N ILE A 26 -1.37 11.33 12.85
CA ILE A 26 -1.62 11.18 11.38
C ILE A 26 -2.97 11.80 10.96
N GLY A 27 -3.47 12.79 11.68
CA GLY A 27 -4.81 13.28 11.42
C GLY A 27 -5.20 14.47 12.28
N ALA A 28 -4.62 15.64 12.01
CA ALA A 28 -5.41 16.85 12.20
C ALA A 28 -6.70 16.67 11.38
N GLU A 29 -7.84 16.46 12.07
CA GLU A 29 -9.11 16.06 11.46
C GLU A 29 -9.38 16.91 10.22
N LEU A 30 -9.35 16.26 9.05
CA LEU A 30 -9.78 16.88 7.82
C LEU A 30 -11.28 17.11 7.93
N THR A 31 -11.73 18.32 7.64
CA THR A 31 -13.16 18.60 7.50
C THR A 31 -13.76 17.73 6.40
N GLU A 32 -15.07 17.47 6.46
CA GLU A 32 -15.76 16.67 5.43
C GLU A 32 -15.48 17.19 4.01
N ARG A 33 -15.41 18.52 3.85
CA ARG A 33 -15.04 19.15 2.58
C ARG A 33 -13.60 18.85 2.15
N GLU A 34 -12.65 18.93 3.08
CA GLU A 34 -11.25 18.60 2.79
C GLU A 34 -11.09 17.12 2.44
N GLN A 35 -11.83 16.23 3.12
CA GLN A 35 -11.86 14.81 2.80
C GLN A 35 -12.39 14.56 1.39
N GLN A 36 -13.52 15.17 1.03
CA GLN A 36 -14.11 15.09 -0.31
C GLN A 36 -13.16 15.58 -1.41
N VAL A 37 -12.50 16.73 -1.20
CA VAL A 37 -11.53 17.27 -2.15
C VAL A 37 -10.28 16.38 -2.23
N LEU A 38 -9.80 15.86 -1.10
CA LEU A 38 -8.65 14.95 -1.06
C LEU A 38 -8.94 13.66 -1.83
N GLU A 39 -10.11 13.04 -1.61
CA GLU A 39 -10.56 11.87 -2.35
C GLU A 39 -10.56 12.13 -3.86
N ALA A 40 -11.14 13.25 -4.30
CA ALA A 40 -11.19 13.59 -5.72
C ALA A 40 -9.81 13.79 -6.33
N VAL A 41 -8.90 14.45 -5.61
CA VAL A 41 -7.53 14.66 -6.08
C VAL A 41 -6.79 13.33 -6.20
N VAL A 42 -6.89 12.47 -5.18
CA VAL A 42 -6.25 11.14 -5.17
C VAL A 42 -6.79 10.26 -6.30
N ARG A 43 -8.13 10.16 -6.46
CA ARG A 43 -8.74 9.36 -7.53
C ARG A 43 -8.31 9.85 -8.91
N THR A 44 -8.42 11.15 -9.15
CA THR A 44 -8.02 11.75 -10.45
C THR A 44 -6.55 11.46 -10.75
N TYR A 45 -5.67 11.62 -9.76
CA TYR A 45 -4.24 11.37 -9.96
C TYR A 45 -3.91 9.88 -10.16
N VAL A 46 -4.61 8.97 -9.49
CA VAL A 46 -4.45 7.51 -9.71
C VAL A 46 -4.91 7.12 -11.12
N GLU A 47 -5.93 7.79 -11.66
CA GLU A 47 -6.45 7.51 -13.00
C GLU A 47 -5.60 8.11 -14.13
N THR A 48 -5.10 9.34 -13.95
CA THR A 48 -4.41 10.08 -15.02
C THR A 48 -2.90 10.11 -14.89
N ALA A 49 -2.35 9.89 -13.69
CA ALA A 49 -0.96 10.15 -13.34
C ALA A 49 -0.49 11.60 -13.63
N GLU A 50 -1.43 12.55 -13.73
CA GLU A 50 -1.15 13.96 -14.00
C GLU A 50 -1.51 14.84 -12.80
N PRO A 51 -0.75 15.90 -12.49
CA PRO A 51 -1.05 16.82 -11.41
C PRO A 51 -2.47 17.42 -11.51
N THR A 52 -3.23 17.33 -10.43
CA THR A 52 -4.66 17.65 -10.46
C THR A 52 -4.91 19.14 -10.21
N GLY A 53 -5.61 19.81 -11.13
CA GLY A 53 -6.02 21.22 -10.99
C GLY A 53 -7.38 21.39 -10.32
N SER A 54 -7.62 22.55 -9.69
CA SER A 54 -8.90 22.83 -9.01
C SER A 54 -10.11 22.83 -9.95
N ARG A 55 -9.90 23.17 -11.23
CA ARG A 55 -10.94 23.10 -12.27
C ARG A 55 -11.33 21.65 -12.56
N THR A 56 -10.35 20.77 -12.73
CA THR A 56 -10.57 19.33 -12.92
C THR A 56 -11.35 18.75 -11.74
N VAL A 57 -10.89 19.02 -10.51
CA VAL A 57 -11.56 18.56 -9.28
C VAL A 57 -13.01 19.04 -9.20
N SER A 58 -13.27 20.31 -9.50
CA SER A 58 -14.63 20.87 -9.48
C SER A 58 -15.56 20.32 -10.55
N GLN A 59 -15.02 19.74 -11.63
CA GLN A 59 -15.78 19.16 -12.73
C GLN A 59 -16.01 17.67 -12.56
N SER A 60 -15.01 16.95 -12.04
CA SER A 60 -15.07 15.50 -11.82
C SER A 60 -16.02 15.10 -10.71
N PHE A 61 -16.29 16.01 -9.76
CA PHE A 61 -17.17 15.77 -8.63
C PHE A 61 -18.09 16.97 -8.43
N ASP A 62 -19.39 16.72 -8.42
CA ASP A 62 -20.42 17.77 -8.29
C ASP A 62 -20.52 18.22 -6.82
N PHE A 63 -19.50 18.95 -6.37
CA PHE A 63 -19.38 19.40 -4.99
C PHE A 63 -20.31 20.58 -4.64
N GLY A 64 -21.03 21.14 -5.61
CA GLY A 64 -21.84 22.36 -5.41
C GLY A 64 -21.03 23.59 -5.03
N ILE A 65 -19.70 23.60 -5.24
CA ILE A 65 -18.79 24.69 -4.88
C ILE A 65 -17.96 25.17 -6.07
N SER A 66 -17.54 26.44 -6.03
CA SER A 66 -16.79 27.06 -7.11
C SER A 66 -15.33 26.55 -7.19
N PRO A 67 -14.70 26.62 -8.37
CA PRO A 67 -13.27 26.27 -8.54
C PRO A 67 -12.32 27.07 -7.65
N ALA A 68 -12.71 28.30 -7.24
CA ALA A 68 -11.96 29.12 -6.31
C ALA A 68 -11.99 28.54 -4.89
N THR A 69 -13.14 28.06 -4.44
CA THR A 69 -13.28 27.36 -3.15
C THR A 69 -12.45 26.09 -3.13
N VAL A 70 -12.51 25.29 -4.20
CA VAL A 70 -11.67 24.09 -4.34
C VAL A 70 -10.19 24.43 -4.25
N ARG A 71 -9.73 25.47 -4.96
CA ARG A 71 -8.33 25.92 -4.90
C ARG A 71 -7.91 26.28 -3.47
N LYS A 72 -8.77 26.97 -2.72
CA LYS A 72 -8.52 27.31 -1.30
C LYS A 72 -8.39 26.05 -0.44
N THR A 73 -9.32 25.10 -0.60
CA THR A 73 -9.30 23.83 0.13
C THR A 73 -8.05 23.02 -0.21
N MET A 74 -7.64 22.96 -1.47
CA MET A 74 -6.39 22.31 -1.88
C MET A 74 -5.15 22.98 -1.27
N GLY A 75 -5.17 24.30 -1.08
CA GLY A 75 -4.12 25.01 -0.34
C GLY A 75 -4.07 24.62 1.14
N HIS A 76 -5.22 24.50 1.81
CA HIS A 76 -5.24 24.01 3.20
C HIS A 76 -4.74 22.57 3.32
N LEU A 77 -5.07 21.71 2.35
CA LEU A 77 -4.56 20.33 2.29
C LEU A 77 -3.05 20.29 2.05
N GLU A 78 -2.51 21.25 1.30
CA GLU A 78 -1.07 21.44 1.10
C GLU A 78 -0.37 21.89 2.39
N ASP A 79 -0.93 22.89 3.09
CA ASP A 79 -0.42 23.36 4.39
C ASP A 79 -0.41 22.24 5.44
N LYS A 80 -1.37 21.32 5.35
CA LYS A 80 -1.48 20.12 6.21
C LYS A 80 -0.60 18.94 5.75
N GLY A 81 0.13 19.07 4.64
CA GLY A 81 1.05 18.07 4.12
C GLY A 81 0.42 16.90 3.35
N TYR A 82 -0.88 16.97 3.03
CA TYR A 82 -1.57 15.94 2.24
C TYR A 82 -1.32 16.12 0.73
N LEU A 83 -1.19 17.36 0.28
CA LEU A 83 -0.89 17.68 -1.11
C LEU A 83 0.44 18.42 -1.20
N PHE A 84 1.07 18.38 -2.37
CA PHE A 84 2.21 19.26 -2.66
C PHE A 84 2.14 19.79 -4.09
N HIS A 85 2.87 20.88 -4.32
CA HIS A 85 3.02 21.51 -5.61
C HIS A 85 4.39 21.20 -6.22
N PRO A 86 4.48 20.39 -7.30
CA PRO A 86 5.78 20.07 -7.89
C PRO A 86 6.43 21.28 -8.58
N HIS A 87 5.62 22.15 -9.21
CA HIS A 87 6.07 23.38 -9.86
C HIS A 87 5.00 24.46 -9.75
N THR A 88 5.38 25.74 -9.87
CA THR A 88 4.51 26.92 -9.71
C THR A 88 3.29 26.97 -10.65
N SER A 89 3.32 26.18 -11.74
CA SER A 89 2.28 26.09 -12.75
C SER A 89 1.56 24.73 -12.81
N ALA A 90 2.03 23.73 -12.06
CA ALA A 90 1.46 22.39 -12.10
C ALA A 90 0.17 22.32 -11.28
N GLY A 91 -0.59 21.24 -11.39
CA GLY A 91 -1.64 20.91 -10.42
C GLY A 91 -1.07 20.55 -9.04
N ARG A 92 -1.88 19.95 -8.19
CA ARG A 92 -1.41 19.39 -6.90
C ARG A 92 -1.29 17.89 -7.04
N VAL A 93 -0.32 17.32 -6.33
CA VAL A 93 -0.06 15.88 -6.31
C VAL A 93 -0.27 15.37 -4.88
N PRO A 94 -0.92 14.21 -4.69
CA PRO A 94 -1.01 13.58 -3.38
C PRO A 94 0.36 13.19 -2.82
N THR A 95 0.57 13.40 -1.52
CA THR A 95 1.73 12.86 -0.80
C THR A 95 1.44 11.45 -0.29
N ASP A 96 2.46 10.79 0.25
CA ASP A 96 2.30 9.50 0.95
C ASP A 96 1.27 9.58 2.08
N LEU A 97 1.19 10.73 2.77
CA LEU A 97 0.21 10.96 3.82
C LEU A 97 -1.22 10.95 3.27
N ALA A 98 -1.45 11.58 2.11
CA ALA A 98 -2.74 11.54 1.44
C ALA A 98 -3.15 10.13 1.02
N TYR A 99 -2.22 9.34 0.48
CA TYR A 99 -2.53 7.96 0.10
C TYR A 99 -2.91 7.11 1.30
N ARG A 100 -2.17 7.22 2.41
CA ARG A 100 -2.48 6.49 3.65
C ARG A 100 -3.85 6.90 4.18
N PHE A 101 -4.11 8.20 4.30
CA PHE A 101 -5.40 8.69 4.75
C PHE A 101 -6.55 8.25 3.83
N PHE A 102 -6.35 8.32 2.51
CA PHE A 102 -7.33 7.89 1.53
C PHE A 102 -7.66 6.40 1.70
N VAL A 103 -6.66 5.52 1.78
CA VAL A 103 -6.86 4.07 1.94
C VAL A 103 -7.51 3.74 3.29
N ASP A 104 -7.09 4.42 4.36
CA ASP A 104 -7.54 4.10 5.73
C ASP A 104 -8.94 4.65 6.05
N ARG A 105 -9.34 5.79 5.45
CA ARG A 105 -10.54 6.54 5.87
C ARG A 105 -11.55 6.82 4.76
N LEU A 106 -11.13 6.97 3.50
CA LEU A 106 -11.99 7.41 2.40
C LEU A 106 -12.32 6.27 1.42
N MET A 107 -11.44 5.30 1.30
CA MET A 107 -11.63 4.14 0.46
C MET A 107 -12.57 3.16 1.17
N ALA A 108 -13.82 3.11 0.72
CA ALA A 108 -14.72 2.06 1.15
C ALA A 108 -14.10 0.69 0.79
N PRO A 109 -13.98 -0.26 1.74
CA PRO A 109 -13.40 -1.56 1.45
C PRO A 109 -14.24 -2.24 0.38
N GLN A 110 -13.68 -2.37 -0.82
CA GLN A 110 -14.28 -3.15 -1.89
C GLN A 110 -14.24 -4.61 -1.45
N ARG A 111 -15.38 -5.11 -0.97
CA ARG A 111 -15.50 -6.53 -0.68
C ARG A 111 -15.40 -7.27 -2.01
N LEU A 112 -14.26 -7.94 -2.21
CA LEU A 112 -14.12 -8.89 -3.31
C LEU A 112 -15.33 -9.82 -3.33
N THR A 113 -15.97 -9.93 -4.49
CA THR A 113 -17.03 -10.93 -4.69
C THR A 113 -16.46 -12.33 -4.48
N GLY A 114 -17.31 -13.31 -4.12
CA GLY A 114 -16.86 -14.70 -3.93
C GLY A 114 -16.13 -15.27 -5.16
N ALA A 115 -16.56 -14.84 -6.36
CA ALA A 115 -15.93 -15.21 -7.62
C ALA A 115 -14.53 -14.59 -7.79
N GLU A 116 -14.35 -13.30 -7.50
CA GLU A 116 -13.05 -12.62 -7.56
C GLU A 116 -12.05 -13.20 -6.56
N ARG A 117 -12.49 -13.49 -5.33
CA ARG A 117 -11.66 -14.19 -4.33
C ARG A 117 -11.20 -15.54 -4.84
N THR A 118 -12.10 -16.32 -5.42
CA THR A 118 -11.79 -17.65 -5.97
C THR A 118 -10.84 -17.58 -7.17
N ASN A 119 -10.94 -16.53 -7.99
CA ASN A 119 -10.04 -16.32 -9.11
C ASN A 119 -8.64 -15.89 -8.65
N LEU A 120 -8.56 -14.94 -7.71
CA LEU A 120 -7.31 -14.51 -7.10
C LEU A 120 -6.61 -15.65 -6.37
N GLN A 121 -7.35 -16.46 -5.61
CA GLN A 121 -6.83 -17.65 -4.93
C GLN A 121 -6.19 -18.63 -5.93
N ARG A 122 -6.88 -18.95 -7.04
CA ARG A 122 -6.34 -19.82 -8.09
C ARG A 122 -5.07 -19.26 -8.72
N GLN A 123 -4.99 -17.95 -8.93
CA GLN A 123 -3.79 -17.30 -9.45
C GLN A 123 -2.62 -17.39 -8.46
N LEU A 124 -2.86 -17.13 -7.17
CA LEU A 124 -1.84 -17.25 -6.13
C LEU A 124 -1.37 -18.71 -5.94
N ASP A 125 -2.29 -19.67 -5.97
CA ASP A 125 -1.98 -21.10 -5.88
C ASP A 125 -1.13 -21.58 -7.08
N SER A 126 -1.35 -21.00 -8.26
CA SER A 126 -0.53 -21.29 -9.46
C SER A 126 0.90 -20.73 -9.37
N ILE A 127 1.11 -19.67 -8.59
CA ILE A 127 2.42 -19.08 -8.29
C ILE A 127 3.12 -19.87 -7.16
N GLY A 128 2.33 -20.50 -6.29
CA GLY A 128 2.76 -21.22 -5.08
C GLY A 128 3.47 -22.57 -5.29
N THR A 129 3.57 -23.11 -6.51
CA THR A 129 4.46 -24.25 -6.75
C THR A 129 5.91 -23.78 -6.62
N SER A 130 6.50 -24.01 -5.46
CA SER A 130 7.81 -23.47 -5.09
C SER A 130 8.85 -23.78 -6.17
N VAL A 131 9.72 -22.81 -6.45
CA VAL A 131 10.92 -22.99 -7.29
C VAL A 131 11.70 -24.24 -6.84
N VAL A 132 11.67 -24.53 -5.53
CA VAL A 132 12.23 -25.71 -4.89
C VAL A 132 11.62 -26.99 -5.42
N GLU A 133 10.29 -27.10 -5.51
CA GLU A 133 9.60 -28.28 -6.05
C GLU A 133 9.94 -28.51 -7.53
N ARG A 134 10.07 -27.42 -8.32
CA ARG A 134 10.58 -27.52 -9.71
C ARG A 134 12.04 -27.96 -9.78
N LEU A 135 12.88 -27.51 -8.85
CA LEU A 135 14.29 -27.89 -8.76
C LEU A 135 14.44 -29.36 -8.37
N VAL A 136 13.68 -29.80 -7.37
CA VAL A 136 13.62 -31.19 -6.92
C VAL A 136 13.17 -32.07 -8.08
N MET A 137 12.10 -31.71 -8.79
CA MET A 137 11.66 -32.47 -9.97
C MET A 137 12.72 -32.51 -11.09
N LYS A 138 13.44 -31.42 -11.35
CA LYS A 138 14.52 -31.39 -12.35
C LYS A 138 15.68 -32.30 -11.93
N ALA A 139 16.09 -32.26 -10.66
CA ALA A 139 17.14 -33.12 -10.12
C ALA A 139 16.75 -34.60 -10.21
N THR A 140 15.55 -34.97 -9.74
CA THR A 140 15.05 -36.35 -9.76
C THR A 140 14.93 -36.92 -11.18
N ARG A 141 14.62 -36.09 -12.19
CA ARG A 141 14.60 -36.51 -13.61
C ARG A 141 16.00 -36.61 -14.24
N ALA A 142 16.99 -35.88 -13.72
CA ALA A 142 18.36 -35.90 -14.25
C ALA A 142 19.19 -37.09 -13.72
N LEU A 143 18.95 -37.53 -12.48
CA LEU A 143 19.70 -38.63 -11.84
C LEU A 143 19.70 -39.95 -12.62
N PRO A 144 18.58 -40.45 -13.18
CA PRO A 144 18.57 -41.72 -13.91
C PRO A 144 19.45 -41.73 -15.15
N ARG A 145 19.59 -40.58 -15.83
CA ARG A 145 20.43 -40.42 -17.02
C ARG A 145 21.91 -40.55 -16.68
N LEU A 146 22.32 -40.02 -15.53
CA LEU A 146 23.69 -40.15 -15.03
C LEU A 146 23.99 -41.58 -14.56
N VAL A 147 23.04 -42.22 -13.87
CA VAL A 147 23.17 -43.61 -13.38
C VAL A 147 23.27 -44.62 -14.55
N HIS A 148 22.56 -44.40 -15.66
CA HIS A 148 22.69 -45.24 -16.86
C HIS A 148 24.03 -45.06 -17.58
N SER A 149 24.62 -43.85 -17.57
CA SER A 149 25.95 -43.63 -18.19
C SER A 149 27.08 -44.32 -17.42
N TYR A 150 26.93 -44.53 -16.12
CA TYR A 150 27.95 -45.17 -15.28
C TYR A 150 27.95 -46.71 -15.42
N HIS A 151 26.80 -47.32 -15.71
CA HIS A 151 26.72 -48.79 -15.89
C HIS A 151 27.16 -49.28 -17.27
N SER A 152 27.20 -48.42 -18.30
CA SER A 152 27.64 -48.82 -19.65
C SER A 152 29.16 -48.84 -19.83
N HIS A 153 29.94 -48.31 -18.89
CA HIS A 153 31.41 -48.22 -18.95
C HIS A 153 32.16 -49.24 -18.07
N HIS A 154 31.47 -50.11 -17.33
CA HIS A 154 32.08 -51.11 -16.45
C HIS A 154 31.76 -52.57 -16.84
N ARG A 155 31.40 -52.81 -18.10
CA ARG A 155 31.15 -54.15 -18.62
C ARG A 155 31.74 -54.37 -20.01
N SER A 156 33.02 -53.99 -20.18
CA SER A 156 33.84 -54.37 -21.33
C SER A 156 35.16 -54.97 -20.87
#